data_AF-A0A3C0G4A4-F1
#
_entry.id   AF-A0A3C0G4A4-F1
#
_cell.length_a   1.000
_cell.length_b   1.000
_cell.length_c   1.000
_cell.angle_alpha   90.00
_cell.angle_beta   90.00
_cell.angle_gamma   90.00
#
_symmetry.space_group_name_H-M   'P 1'
#
loop_
_entity.id
_entity.type
_entity.pdbx_description
1 polymer ?
#
loop_
_entity_poly.entity_id
_entity_poly.type
_entity_poly.pdbx_seq_one_letter_code
_entity_poly.pdbx_strand_id
1 'polypeptide(L)' 'MSKNPLSKQVDGTHYKECAVQPVEYIVKNNLDFLEGNIVKYITRHKTKGEGSADIKKVIHYAELILELVY' A
#
# COMPACT_ATOMS: atom_id res chain seq x y z
N MET A 1 -15.79 15.49 -17.40
CA MET A 1 -14.88 14.33 -17.59
C MET A 1 -14.74 13.61 -16.25
N SER A 2 -15.00 12.31 -16.21
CA SER A 2 -14.77 11.50 -15.00
C SER A 2 -13.27 11.51 -14.69
N LYS A 3 -12.88 12.04 -13.53
CA LYS A 3 -11.47 12.02 -13.09
C LYS A 3 -11.11 10.57 -12.77
N ASN A 4 -10.11 10.01 -13.45
CA ASN A 4 -9.59 8.68 -13.16
C ASN A 4 -9.20 8.59 -11.68
N PRO A 5 -9.79 7.68 -10.88
CA PRO A 5 -9.43 7.53 -9.46
C PRO A 5 -7.95 7.18 -9.26
N LEU A 6 -7.31 6.53 -10.23
CA LEU A 6 -5.88 6.21 -10.20
C LEU A 6 -4.97 7.45 -10.30
N SER A 7 -5.49 8.57 -10.82
CA SER A 7 -4.75 9.84 -10.89
C SER A 7 -5.17 10.82 -9.80
N LYS A 8 -5.96 10.39 -8.80
CA LYS A 8 -6.50 11.24 -7.74
C LYS A 8 -6.23 10.62 -6.37
N GLN A 9 -5.42 11.30 -5.56
CA GLN A 9 -5.31 11.05 -4.12
C GLN A 9 -6.17 12.07 -3.37
N VAL A 10 -7.17 11.59 -2.60
CA VAL A 10 -8.14 12.44 -1.88
C VAL A 10 -7.49 13.18 -0.70
N ASP A 11 -6.44 12.63 -0.11
CA ASP A 11 -5.68 13.25 1.00
C ASP A 11 -4.23 12.74 1.06
N GLY A 12 -3.31 13.60 1.48
CA GLY A 12 -1.88 13.38 1.45
C GLY A 12 -1.26 13.40 0.05
N THR A 13 0.04 13.12 -0.03
CA THR A 13 0.83 13.15 -1.28
C THR A 13 1.66 11.90 -1.54
N HIS A 14 1.61 10.92 -0.64
CA HIS A 14 2.57 9.81 -0.59
C HIS A 14 2.46 8.78 -1.73
N TYR A 15 1.43 8.86 -2.58
CA TYR A 15 1.30 8.04 -3.80
C TYR A 15 1.26 8.85 -5.10
N LYS A 16 1.26 10.20 -5.03
CA LYS A 16 1.11 11.06 -6.21
C LYS A 16 2.25 10.89 -7.23
N GLU A 17 3.45 10.66 -6.73
CA GLU A 17 4.67 10.50 -7.54
C GLU A 17 4.99 9.03 -7.85
N CYS A 18 4.11 8.09 -7.49
CA CYS A 18 4.33 6.68 -7.81
C CYS A 18 4.14 6.44 -9.31
N ALA A 19 5.18 5.89 -9.96
CA ALA A 19 5.12 5.47 -11.36
C ALA A 19 4.03 4.41 -11.62
N VAL A 20 3.74 3.58 -10.62
CA VAL A 20 2.62 2.63 -10.58
C VAL A 20 1.86 2.84 -9.28
N GLN A 21 0.55 3.05 -9.33
CA GLN A 21 -0.22 3.19 -8.09
C GLN A 21 -0.26 1.84 -7.35
N PRO A 22 -0.09 1.80 -6.02
CA PRO A 22 -0.09 0.55 -5.26
C PRO A 22 -1.30 -0.34 -5.56
N VAL A 23 -2.49 0.26 -5.67
CA VAL A 23 -3.73 -0.45 -5.99
C VAL A 23 -3.69 -1.15 -7.36
N GLU A 24 -2.97 -0.59 -8.33
CA GLU A 24 -2.81 -1.24 -9.64
C GLU A 24 -1.99 -2.51 -9.53
N TYR A 25 -0.88 -2.48 -8.78
CA TYR A 25 -0.04 -3.67 -8.56
C TYR A 25 -0.81 -4.76 -7.80
N ILE A 26 -1.53 -4.37 -6.74
CA ILE A 26 -2.33 -5.27 -5.91
C ILE A 26 -3.39 -5.98 -6.75
N VAL A 27 -4.20 -5.22 -7.49
CA VAL A 27 -5.29 -5.79 -8.30
C VAL A 27 -4.76 -6.62 -9.46
N LYS A 28 -3.73 -6.15 -10.19
CA LYS A 28 -3.18 -6.88 -11.34
C LYS A 28 -2.52 -8.22 -10.96
N ASN A 29 -2.04 -8.35 -9.73
CA ASN A 29 -1.40 -9.58 -9.24
C ASN A 29 -2.28 -10.39 -8.29
N ASN A 30 -3.57 -10.06 -8.17
CA ASN A 30 -4.54 -10.76 -7.32
C ASN A 30 -4.08 -10.93 -5.86
N LEU A 31 -3.41 -9.90 -5.32
CA LEU A 31 -3.02 -9.88 -3.91
C LEU A 31 -4.24 -9.66 -3.02
N ASP A 32 -4.27 -10.33 -1.87
CA ASP A 32 -5.37 -10.24 -0.94
C ASP A 32 -5.27 -8.99 -0.05
N PHE A 33 -6.15 -8.89 0.96
CA PHE A 33 -6.15 -7.75 1.87
C PHE A 33 -4.84 -7.62 2.66
N LEU A 34 -4.25 -8.71 3.13
CA LEU A 34 -3.04 -8.69 3.94
C LEU A 34 -1.82 -8.33 3.09
N GLU A 35 -1.63 -8.98 1.94
CA GLU A 35 -0.53 -8.62 1.04
C GLU A 35 -0.71 -7.21 0.45
N GLY A 36 -1.96 -6.83 0.15
CA GLY A 36 -2.27 -5.49 -0.34
C GLY A 36 -1.91 -4.40 0.66
N ASN A 37 -2.11 -4.65 1.95
CA ASN A 37 -1.65 -3.73 2.99
C ASN A 37 -0.12 -3.64 3.07
N ILE A 38 0.60 -4.75 2.90
CA ILE A 38 2.07 -4.75 2.82
C ILE A 38 2.53 -3.85 1.68
N VAL A 39 2.01 -4.04 0.45
CA VAL A 39 2.35 -3.20 -0.71
C VAL A 39 2.03 -1.73 -0.43
N LYS A 40 0.85 -1.44 0.12
CA LYS A 40 0.43 -0.08 0.48
C LYS A 40 1.42 0.61 1.42
N TYR A 41 1.86 -0.05 2.50
CA TYR A 41 2.75 0.54 3.49
C TYR A 41 4.20 0.60 3.02
N ILE A 42 4.71 -0.44 2.35
CA ILE A 42 6.07 -0.44 1.85
C ILE A 42 6.26 0.62 0.75
N THR A 43 5.25 0.92 -0.06
CA THR A 43 5.36 1.99 -1.07
C THR A 43 5.42 3.39 -0.44
N ARG A 44 4.75 3.65 0.69
CA ARG A 44 4.63 5.01 1.25
C ARG A 44 5.59 5.37 2.39
N HIS A 45 6.31 4.41 2.97
CA HIS A 45 7.07 4.66 4.21
C HIS A 45 8.15 5.76 4.08
N LYS A 46 8.69 6.00 2.88
CA LYS A 46 9.70 7.05 2.66
C LYS A 46 9.10 8.45 2.47
N THR A 47 7.81 8.52 2.17
CA THR A 47 7.13 9.74 1.72
C THR A 47 6.10 10.23 2.74
N LYS A 48 5.65 9.36 3.65
CA LYS A 48 4.79 9.71 4.78
C LYS A 48 5.64 9.94 6.03
N GLY A 49 5.37 11.03 6.76
CA GLY A 49 6.24 11.58 7.83
C GLY A 49 6.66 10.65 9.00
N GLU A 50 6.11 9.44 9.12
CA GLU A 50 6.51 8.43 10.12
C GLU A 50 6.81 7.08 9.46
N GLY A 51 7.90 7.00 8.71
CA GLY A 51 8.27 5.79 7.96
C GLY A 51 8.42 4.54 8.83
N SER A 52 8.98 4.67 10.04
CA SER A 52 9.16 3.53 10.96
C SER A 52 7.82 2.91 11.38
N ALA A 53 6.78 3.74 11.56
CA ALA A 53 5.44 3.25 11.87
C ALA A 53 4.82 2.48 10.71
N ASP A 54 5.16 2.80 9.46
CA ASP A 54 4.69 2.02 8.30
C ASP A 54 5.48 0.72 8.11
N ILE A 55 6.78 0.68 8.42
CA ILE A 55 7.54 -0.57 8.46
C ILE A 55 7.00 -1.53 9.52
N LYS A 56 6.65 -1.03 10.72
CA LYS A 56 5.98 -1.86 11.75
C LYS A 56 4.66 -2.44 11.26
N LYS A 57 3.90 -1.69 10.45
CA LYS A 57 2.67 -2.22 9.83
C LYS A 57 2.98 -3.31 8.80
N VAL A 58 4.01 -3.15 7.98
CA VAL A 58 4.45 -4.20 7.04
C VAL A 58 4.74 -5.51 7.79
N ILE A 59 5.52 -5.44 8.88
CA ILE A 59 5.84 -6.60 9.71
C ILE A 59 4.56 -7.22 10.28
N HIS A 60 3.68 -6.41 10.86
CA HIS A 60 2.42 -6.89 11.43
C HIS A 60 1.54 -7.64 10.42
N TYR A 61 1.40 -7.14 9.19
CA TYR A 61 0.63 -7.85 8.17
C TYR A 61 1.31 -9.13 7.70
N ALA A 62 2.65 -9.20 7.69
CA ALA A 62 3.36 -10.45 7.43
C ALA A 62 3.17 -11.48 8.55
N GLU A 63 3.18 -11.05 9.81
CA GLU A 63 2.86 -11.90 10.97
C GLU A 63 1.42 -12.44 10.87
N LEU A 64 0.44 -11.62 10.47
CA LEU A 64 -0.94 -12.06 10.27
C LEU A 64 -1.07 -13.12 9.16
N ILE A 65 -0.31 -13.00 8.07
CA ILE A 65 -0.29 -14.03 7.02
C ILE A 65 0.22 -15.35 7.59
N LEU A 66 1.32 -15.31 8.36
CA LEU A 66 1.85 -16.52 9.00
C LEU A 66 0.83 -17.16 9.94
N GLU A 67 0.11 -16.40 10.74
CA GLU A 67 -0.86 -16.93 11.73
C GLU A 67 -2.16 -17.45 11.11
N LEU A 68 -2.68 -16.79 10.06
CA LEU A 68 -4.02 -17.07 9.53
C LEU A 68 -4.02 -18.03 8.33
N VAL A 69 -2.89 -18.17 7.65
CA VAL A 69 -2.78 -18.93 6.39
C VAL A 69 -1.94 -20.20 6.55
N TYR A 70 -0.93 -20.18 7.44
CA TYR A 70 0.03 -21.27 7.63
C TYR A 70 -0.10 -21.89 9.03
#